data_AF-A0A969JXL4-F1
#
_entry.id   AF-A0A969JXL4-F1
#
_cell.length_a   1.000
_cell.length_b   1.000
_cell.length_c   1.000
_cell.angle_alpha   90.00
_cell.angle_beta   90.00
_cell.angle_gamma   90.00
#
_symmetry.space_group_name_H-M   'P 1'
#
loop_
_entity.id
_entity.type
_entity.pdbx_description
1 polymer ?
#
loop_
_entity_poly.entity_id
_entity_poly.type
_entity_poly.pdbx_seq_one_letter_code
_entity_poly.pdbx_strand_id
1 'polypeptide(L)'
;VIILAAGRRRRLGDKFGWQSRARHGCAVVVVVHAAHAPAALMGLSVLIATRVGMGMGEAVTFPSIYSLYSRWIPLAERSRAVAIANSGIPLGTVFALVATPYIVQAWGWEWAFYSFGLVGVVWFVVWQRTVTASPDTHAGIDAAELALIQIDSPAERPARPKWGEFFSKMPVWAIIVAHFCNNWSLYVLLSWLPTFVNKGLGVDYGSVGWVTMIPHIASFVMLNVAGNVADRMIKSGMDVGRVRKICQTIGFGGIAGALSIVGEVDSVWMAITIMSIGNGLGAFVTGGFAVNHMDIAPKHAGTLMGITNTAGTIPGIIGVSVSGLILQQTGSWALVFQVAAGVTLFGLLFYLLFSSGKKLID
;
A
#
# COMPACT_ATOMS: atom_id res chain seq x y z
N VAL A 1 -0.68 -0.28 15.07
CA VAL A 1 -1.25 0.82 15.90
C VAL A 1 -2.54 0.41 16.61
N ILE A 2 -3.06 -0.81 16.45
CA ILE A 2 -4.06 -1.35 17.35
C ILE A 2 -3.51 -2.70 17.85
N ILE A 3 -3.71 -3.00 19.13
CA ILE A 3 -3.19 -4.13 19.92
C ILE A 3 -1.81 -3.87 20.58
N LEU A 4 -1.86 -3.15 21.71
CA LEU A 4 -0.82 -3.09 22.73
C LEU A 4 -1.47 -3.22 24.11
N ALA A 5 -1.57 -4.45 24.64
CA ALA A 5 -1.72 -4.70 26.08
C ALA A 5 -1.44 -6.19 26.43
N ALA A 6 -0.59 -6.36 27.44
CA ALA A 6 -0.43 -7.49 28.38
C ALA A 6 -0.20 -8.93 27.86
N GLY A 7 0.88 -9.56 28.34
CA GLY A 7 1.33 -10.89 27.92
C GLY A 7 1.00 -12.03 28.88
N ARG A 8 0.97 -13.25 28.34
CA ARG A 8 1.74 -14.43 28.79
C ARG A 8 1.59 -15.54 27.74
N ARG A 9 2.67 -16.31 27.58
CA ARG A 9 2.92 -17.28 26.51
C ARG A 9 1.88 -18.39 26.41
N ARG A 10 1.42 -18.66 25.18
CA ARG A 10 1.30 -20.04 24.63
C ARG A 10 1.84 -20.04 23.20
N ARG A 11 3.12 -20.38 23.06
CA ARG A 11 3.73 -20.79 21.78
C ARG A 11 3.53 -22.28 21.69
N LEU A 12 2.67 -22.78 20.80
CA LEU A 12 2.72 -24.12 20.22
C LEU A 12 1.54 -24.24 19.24
N GLY A 13 1.82 -24.36 17.93
CA GLY A 13 0.80 -24.87 17.01
C GLY A 13 0.84 -24.48 15.54
N ASP A 14 1.41 -23.34 15.14
CA ASP A 14 1.24 -22.88 13.75
C ASP A 14 2.50 -23.08 12.89
N LYS A 15 2.70 -24.31 12.41
CA LYS A 15 3.85 -24.65 11.56
C LYS A 15 3.82 -24.00 10.17
N PHE A 16 2.67 -23.56 9.62
CA PHE A 16 2.61 -22.87 8.31
C PHE A 16 1.40 -21.89 8.16
N GLY A 17 1.21 -20.98 9.13
CA GLY A 17 0.18 -19.92 9.06
C GLY A 17 0.65 -18.64 8.35
N TRP A 18 -0.26 -17.71 8.07
CA TRP A 18 0.06 -16.35 7.57
C TRP A 18 1.04 -15.62 8.53
N GLN A 19 0.87 -15.82 9.85
CA GLN A 19 1.75 -15.24 10.86
C GLN A 19 3.19 -15.74 10.70
N SER A 20 3.39 -17.04 10.47
CA SER A 20 4.73 -17.59 10.22
C SER A 20 5.38 -16.95 8.99
N ARG A 21 4.65 -16.83 7.88
CA ARG A 21 5.16 -16.17 6.66
C ARG A 21 5.53 -14.71 6.90
N ALA A 22 4.68 -13.95 7.59
CA ALA A 22 4.99 -12.56 7.97
C ALA A 22 6.27 -12.47 8.81
N ARG A 23 6.45 -13.39 9.77
CA ARG A 23 7.64 -13.42 10.63
C ARG A 23 8.92 -13.68 9.85
N HIS A 24 8.90 -14.64 8.93
CA HIS A 24 10.06 -14.93 8.08
C HIS A 24 10.35 -13.76 7.13
N GLY A 25 9.31 -13.18 6.51
CA GLY A 25 9.45 -12.00 5.66
C GLY A 25 10.12 -10.83 6.38
N CYS A 26 9.57 -10.41 7.52
CA CYS A 26 10.17 -9.32 8.31
C CYS A 26 11.61 -9.63 8.75
N ALA A 27 11.92 -10.87 9.13
CA ALA A 27 13.28 -11.24 9.50
C ALA A 27 14.25 -11.13 8.31
N VAL A 28 13.83 -11.59 7.12
CA VAL A 28 14.62 -11.45 5.88
C VAL A 28 14.82 -9.97 5.57
N VAL A 29 13.77 -9.14 5.62
CA VAL A 29 13.87 -7.70 5.34
C VAL A 29 14.88 -7.05 6.27
N VAL A 30 14.77 -7.28 7.59
CA VAL A 30 15.65 -6.66 8.58
C VAL A 30 17.12 -7.04 8.36
N VAL A 31 17.40 -8.33 8.15
CA VAL A 31 18.76 -8.82 7.93
C VAL A 31 19.33 -8.27 6.62
N VAL A 32 18.56 -8.34 5.55
CA VAL A 32 19.01 -7.89 4.22
C VAL A 32 19.15 -6.38 4.18
N HIS A 33 18.32 -5.62 4.91
CA HIS A 33 18.44 -4.16 5.00
C HIS A 33 19.77 -3.74 5.63
N ALA A 34 20.16 -4.36 6.75
CA ALA A 34 21.47 -4.11 7.36
C ALA A 34 22.64 -4.56 6.47
N ALA A 35 22.44 -5.58 5.62
CA ALA A 35 23.44 -6.08 4.69
C ALA A 35 23.64 -5.21 3.43
N HIS A 36 22.80 -4.19 3.18
CA HIS A 36 22.91 -3.36 1.96
C HIS A 36 24.20 -2.54 1.90
N ALA A 37 24.57 -1.87 2.99
CA ALA A 37 25.78 -1.07 3.05
C ALA A 37 27.05 -1.91 2.77
N PRO A 38 27.29 -3.05 3.44
CA PRO A 38 28.45 -3.89 3.10
C PRO A 38 28.33 -4.53 1.72
N ALA A 39 27.14 -4.91 1.26
CA ALA A 39 26.94 -5.45 -0.08
C ALA A 39 27.29 -4.47 -1.20
N ALA A 40 27.04 -3.17 -1.00
CA ALA A 40 27.44 -2.14 -1.95
C ALA A 40 28.97 -2.04 -2.10
N LEU A 41 29.72 -2.28 -1.02
CA LEU A 41 31.19 -2.30 -1.03
C LEU A 41 31.76 -3.55 -1.71
N MET A 42 31.01 -4.64 -1.75
CA MET A 42 31.42 -5.92 -2.37
C MET A 42 31.16 -5.98 -3.88
N GLY A 43 30.52 -4.95 -4.45
CA GLY A 43 30.28 -4.82 -5.88
C GLY A 43 28.82 -4.99 -6.32
N LEU A 44 28.54 -4.57 -7.56
CA LEU A 44 27.19 -4.43 -8.09
C LEU A 44 26.36 -5.73 -8.03
N SER A 45 26.97 -6.89 -8.31
CA SER A 45 26.26 -8.17 -8.30
C SER A 45 25.73 -8.54 -6.92
N VAL A 46 26.51 -8.26 -5.85
CA VAL A 46 26.10 -8.52 -4.47
C VAL A 46 25.02 -7.53 -4.02
N LEU A 47 25.13 -6.27 -4.45
CA LEU A 47 24.09 -5.27 -4.24
C LEU A 47 22.77 -5.66 -4.93
N ILE A 48 22.81 -6.14 -6.17
CA ILE A 48 21.60 -6.62 -6.86
C ILE A 48 20.99 -7.82 -6.13
N ALA A 49 21.82 -8.79 -5.72
CA ALA A 49 21.35 -9.97 -4.99
C ALA A 49 20.66 -9.60 -3.66
N THR A 50 21.23 -8.65 -2.90
CA THR A 50 20.61 -8.15 -1.66
C THR A 50 19.31 -7.38 -1.93
N ARG A 51 19.24 -6.57 -2.99
CA ARG A 51 17.99 -5.90 -3.38
C ARG A 51 16.88 -6.90 -3.75
N VAL A 52 17.22 -7.97 -4.45
CA VAL A 52 16.29 -9.08 -4.75
C VAL A 52 15.82 -9.76 -3.45
N GLY A 53 16.75 -10.07 -2.54
CA GLY A 53 16.42 -10.66 -1.24
C GLY A 53 15.49 -9.78 -0.40
N MET A 54 15.70 -8.46 -0.41
CA MET A 54 14.82 -7.50 0.26
C MET A 54 13.42 -7.51 -0.33
N GLY A 55 13.31 -7.46 -1.67
CA GLY A 55 12.02 -7.54 -2.36
C GLY A 55 11.25 -8.83 -2.04
N MET A 56 11.95 -9.98 -1.97
CA MET A 56 11.35 -11.26 -1.57
C MET A 56 10.81 -11.23 -0.13
N GLY A 57 11.55 -10.61 0.79
CA GLY A 57 11.12 -10.44 2.17
C GLY A 57 9.91 -9.52 2.31
N GLU A 58 9.87 -8.42 1.54
CA GLU A 58 8.78 -7.44 1.58
C GLU A 58 7.50 -7.96 0.92
N ALA A 59 7.61 -8.82 -0.09
CA ALA A 59 6.49 -9.33 -0.88
C ALA A 59 5.39 -10.03 -0.05
N VAL A 60 5.74 -10.63 1.09
CA VAL A 60 4.78 -11.33 1.95
C VAL A 60 4.00 -10.39 2.89
N THR A 61 4.39 -9.11 2.97
CA THR A 61 3.88 -8.15 3.95
C THR A 61 2.39 -7.87 3.74
N PHE A 62 2.02 -7.37 2.56
CA PHE A 62 0.61 -7.04 2.26
C PHE A 62 -0.33 -8.25 2.32
N PRO A 63 -0.02 -9.42 1.71
CA PRO A 63 -0.86 -10.62 1.84
C PRO A 63 -1.09 -11.04 3.30
N SER A 64 -0.05 -10.93 4.14
CA SER A 64 -0.14 -11.28 5.56
C SER A 64 -1.01 -10.30 6.34
N ILE A 65 -0.85 -9.00 6.07
CA ILE A 65 -1.65 -7.92 6.66
C ILE A 65 -3.13 -8.08 6.29
N TYR A 66 -3.44 -8.39 5.03
CA TYR A 66 -4.82 -8.60 4.59
C TYR A 66 -5.46 -9.86 5.19
N SER A 67 -4.66 -10.91 5.41
CA SER A 67 -5.12 -12.09 6.14
C SER A 67 -5.35 -11.80 7.63
N LEU A 68 -4.63 -10.85 8.22
CA LEU A 68 -4.88 -10.38 9.57
C LEU A 68 -6.18 -9.56 9.61
N TYR A 69 -6.37 -8.64 8.67
CA TYR A 69 -7.56 -7.80 8.60
C TYR A 69 -8.86 -8.58 8.47
N SER A 70 -8.89 -9.58 7.59
CA SER A 70 -10.12 -10.36 7.38
C SER A 70 -10.54 -11.18 8.61
N ARG A 71 -9.64 -11.40 9.57
CA ARG A 71 -9.90 -12.18 10.79
C ARG A 71 -10.20 -11.32 12.01
N TRP A 72 -9.62 -10.13 12.07
CA TRP A 72 -9.63 -9.26 13.26
C TRP A 72 -10.55 -8.07 13.14
N ILE A 73 -10.96 -7.68 11.93
CA ILE A 73 -11.69 -6.44 11.71
C ILE A 73 -13.10 -6.75 11.16
N PRO A 74 -14.15 -6.37 11.90
CA PRO A 74 -15.53 -6.45 11.43
C PRO A 74 -15.74 -5.69 10.12
N LEU A 75 -16.71 -6.10 9.31
CA LEU A 75 -16.93 -5.52 7.98
C LEU A 75 -17.21 -4.01 8.05
N ALA A 76 -17.97 -3.58 9.05
CA ALA A 76 -18.39 -2.20 9.23
C ALA A 76 -17.27 -1.22 9.63
N GLU A 77 -16.09 -1.72 10.01
CA GLU A 77 -14.94 -0.91 10.47
C GLU A 77 -13.68 -1.14 9.61
N ARG A 78 -13.83 -1.93 8.56
CA ARG A 78 -12.75 -2.42 7.72
C ARG A 78 -12.08 -1.30 6.95
N SER A 79 -12.85 -0.37 6.38
CA SER A 79 -12.27 0.71 5.57
C SER A 79 -11.43 1.65 6.43
N ARG A 80 -11.89 1.98 7.65
CA ARG A 80 -11.15 2.79 8.61
C ARG A 80 -9.88 2.10 9.09
N ALA A 81 -9.94 0.82 9.44
CA ALA A 81 -8.76 0.11 9.92
C ALA A 81 -7.68 -0.05 8.84
N VAL A 82 -8.09 -0.39 7.60
CA VAL A 82 -7.17 -0.40 6.45
C VAL A 82 -6.61 0.98 6.17
N ALA A 83 -7.44 2.03 6.24
CA ALA A 83 -6.99 3.41 6.05
C ALA A 83 -5.93 3.84 7.07
N ILE A 84 -6.15 3.57 8.36
CA ILE A 84 -5.19 3.89 9.43
C ILE A 84 -3.87 3.19 9.16
N ALA A 85 -3.89 1.90 8.83
CA ALA A 85 -2.67 1.15 8.59
C ALA A 85 -1.96 1.57 7.30
N ASN A 86 -2.69 1.76 6.21
CA ASN A 86 -2.13 2.22 4.93
C ASN A 86 -1.64 3.67 4.99
N SER A 87 -2.18 4.50 5.91
CA SER A 87 -1.65 5.85 6.14
C SER A 87 -0.20 5.85 6.65
N GLY A 88 0.26 4.72 7.19
CA GLY A 88 1.68 4.52 7.50
C GLY A 88 2.60 4.62 6.28
N ILE A 89 2.11 4.35 5.06
CA ILE A 89 2.91 4.43 3.82
C ILE A 89 3.33 5.89 3.56
N PRO A 90 2.42 6.86 3.34
CA PRO A 90 2.84 8.24 3.11
C PRO A 90 3.57 8.84 4.32
N LEU A 91 3.19 8.50 5.55
CA LEU A 91 3.89 8.98 6.74
C LEU A 91 5.34 8.47 6.80
N GLY A 92 5.56 7.20 6.45
CA GLY A 92 6.90 6.61 6.33
C GLY A 92 7.72 7.27 5.24
N THR A 93 7.11 7.58 4.08
CA THR A 93 7.76 8.33 3.01
C THR A 93 8.20 9.72 3.47
N VAL A 94 7.31 10.47 4.15
CA VAL A 94 7.63 11.79 4.70
C VAL A 94 8.79 11.70 5.68
N PHE A 95 8.74 10.74 6.62
CA PHE A 95 9.82 10.50 7.56
C PHE A 95 11.15 10.17 6.86
N ALA A 96 11.12 9.29 5.85
CA ALA A 96 12.31 8.91 5.10
C ALA A 96 12.91 10.08 4.30
N LEU A 97 12.07 10.92 3.67
CA LEU A 97 12.51 12.10 2.91
C LEU A 97 13.21 13.14 3.79
N VAL A 98 12.85 13.23 5.07
CA VAL A 98 13.44 14.19 6.02
C VAL A 98 14.64 13.58 6.76
N ALA A 99 14.49 12.37 7.30
CA ALA A 99 15.50 11.74 8.13
C ALA A 99 16.73 11.31 7.32
N THR A 100 16.53 10.77 6.10
CA THR A 100 17.64 10.19 5.32
C THR A 100 18.70 11.23 4.94
N PRO A 101 18.36 12.42 4.39
CA PRO A 101 19.37 13.44 4.08
C PRO A 101 20.17 13.89 5.31
N TYR A 102 19.50 14.05 6.46
CA TYR A 102 20.15 14.42 7.71
C TYR A 102 21.14 13.35 8.20
N ILE A 103 20.72 12.07 8.17
CA ILE A 103 21.57 10.93 8.53
C ILE A 103 22.80 10.86 7.61
N VAL A 104 22.58 11.00 6.30
CA VAL A 104 23.64 10.95 5.28
C VAL A 104 24.66 12.06 5.51
N GLN A 105 24.20 13.28 5.79
CA GLN A 105 25.07 14.44 6.00
C GLN A 105 25.89 14.32 7.31
N ALA A 106 25.28 13.79 8.38
CA ALA A 106 25.93 13.72 9.69
C ALA A 106 26.88 12.51 9.83
N TRP A 107 26.50 11.35 9.28
CA TRP A 107 27.17 10.08 9.55
C TRP A 107 27.58 9.29 8.31
N GLY A 108 27.16 9.70 7.12
CA GLY A 108 27.37 8.95 5.88
C GLY A 108 26.15 8.12 5.48
N TRP A 109 26.16 7.66 4.23
CA TRP A 109 25.01 7.02 3.58
C TRP A 109 24.73 5.61 4.14
N GLU A 110 25.75 4.94 4.67
CA GLU A 110 25.67 3.61 5.27
C GLU A 110 24.73 3.61 6.48
N TRP A 111 24.76 4.68 7.26
CA TRP A 111 23.96 4.83 8.47
C TRP A 111 22.47 4.95 8.21
N ALA A 112 22.05 5.32 6.99
CA ALA A 112 20.65 5.22 6.60
C ALA A 112 20.18 3.76 6.71
N PHE A 113 20.93 2.81 6.15
CA PHE A 113 20.58 1.40 6.20
C PHE A 113 20.64 0.83 7.62
N TYR A 114 21.66 1.19 8.40
CA TYR A 114 21.79 0.68 9.77
C TYR A 114 20.69 1.21 10.71
N SER A 115 20.36 2.50 10.62
CA SER A 115 19.34 3.12 11.47
C SER A 115 17.93 2.58 11.17
N PHE A 116 17.52 2.54 9.90
CA PHE A 116 16.24 1.95 9.49
C PHE A 116 16.18 0.44 9.81
N GLY A 117 17.29 -0.27 9.60
CA GLY A 117 17.42 -1.68 9.95
C GLY A 117 17.20 -1.93 11.45
N LEU A 118 17.82 -1.13 12.32
CA LEU A 118 17.67 -1.22 13.77
C LEU A 118 16.23 -0.96 14.22
N VAL A 119 15.58 0.08 13.67
CA VAL A 119 14.16 0.35 13.93
C VAL A 119 13.31 -0.85 13.51
N GLY A 120 13.61 -1.47 12.37
CA GLY A 120 12.99 -2.70 11.91
C GLY A 120 13.16 -3.89 12.87
N VAL A 121 14.36 -4.09 13.44
CA VAL A 121 14.62 -5.12 14.47
C VAL A 121 13.74 -4.89 15.70
N VAL A 122 13.76 -3.66 16.23
CA VAL A 122 12.98 -3.31 17.43
C VAL A 122 11.51 -3.54 17.18
N TRP A 123 10.99 -3.09 16.03
CA TRP A 123 9.61 -3.29 15.64
C TRP A 123 9.25 -4.77 15.51
N PHE A 124 10.11 -5.58 14.89
CA PHE A 124 9.91 -7.02 14.76
C PHE A 124 9.81 -7.72 16.13
N VAL A 125 10.66 -7.35 17.08
CA VAL A 125 10.62 -7.91 18.45
C VAL A 125 9.32 -7.53 19.15
N VAL A 126 8.87 -6.28 19.01
CA VAL A 126 7.57 -5.83 19.56
C VAL A 126 6.43 -6.62 18.93
N TRP A 127 6.39 -6.71 17.60
CA TRP A 127 5.34 -7.42 16.85
C TRP A 127 5.22 -8.90 17.25
N GLN A 128 6.36 -9.58 17.43
CA GLN A 128 6.40 -10.99 17.87
C GLN A 128 5.79 -11.21 19.25
N ARG A 129 5.84 -10.19 20.11
CA ARG A 129 5.34 -10.27 21.49
C ARG A 129 3.86 -9.89 21.59
N THR A 130 3.37 -9.03 20.70
CA THR A 130 2.04 -8.42 20.82
C THR A 130 0.99 -9.03 19.91
N VAL A 131 1.35 -9.54 18.73
CA VAL A 131 0.37 -9.98 17.72
C VAL A 131 0.11 -11.48 17.82
N THR A 132 -1.17 -11.87 17.87
CA THR A 132 -1.62 -13.26 17.83
C THR A 132 -2.27 -13.61 16.49
N ALA A 133 -2.28 -14.91 16.14
CA ALA A 133 -2.74 -15.39 14.83
C ALA A 133 -4.25 -15.26 14.63
N SER A 134 -5.01 -15.38 15.72
CA SER A 134 -6.47 -15.32 15.72
C SER A 134 -6.98 -14.63 17.00
N PRO A 135 -8.14 -13.95 16.95
CA PRO A 135 -8.71 -13.23 18.09
C PRO A 135 -8.92 -14.11 19.33
N ASP A 136 -9.39 -15.35 19.15
CA ASP A 136 -9.65 -16.34 20.21
C ASP A 136 -8.39 -16.75 21.00
N THR A 137 -7.21 -16.62 20.37
CA THR A 137 -5.92 -16.92 21.02
C THR A 137 -5.33 -15.72 21.77
N HIS A 138 -5.99 -14.56 21.71
CA HIS A 138 -5.51 -13.34 22.35
C HIS A 138 -5.97 -13.27 23.82
N ALA A 139 -5.02 -13.28 24.75
CA ALA A 139 -5.31 -13.37 26.18
C ALA A 139 -6.07 -12.17 26.76
N GLY A 140 -6.03 -11.02 26.09
CA GLY A 140 -6.65 -9.76 26.55
C GLY A 140 -7.91 -9.34 25.79
N ILE A 141 -8.51 -10.22 24.99
CA ILE A 141 -9.73 -9.88 24.24
C ILE A 141 -10.97 -9.99 25.13
N ASP A 142 -11.87 -9.02 25.03
CA ASP A 142 -13.16 -9.07 25.73
C ASP A 142 -14.14 -10.02 25.00
N ALA A 143 -15.05 -10.64 25.75
CA ALA A 143 -16.03 -11.56 25.20
C ALA A 143 -17.00 -10.87 24.23
N ALA A 144 -17.38 -9.61 24.52
CA ALA A 144 -18.24 -8.84 23.63
C ALA A 144 -17.54 -8.46 22.32
N GLU A 145 -16.25 -8.10 22.39
CA GLU A 145 -15.41 -7.82 21.21
C GLU A 145 -15.22 -9.08 20.36
N LEU A 146 -14.93 -10.21 20.99
CA LEU A 146 -14.79 -11.49 20.29
C LEU A 146 -16.08 -11.88 19.56
N ALA A 147 -17.24 -11.69 20.20
CA ALA A 147 -18.54 -11.95 19.59
C ALA A 147 -18.78 -11.06 18.36
N LEU A 148 -18.45 -9.76 18.45
CA LEU A 148 -18.56 -8.82 17.34
C LEU A 148 -17.70 -9.26 16.14
N ILE A 149 -16.46 -9.69 16.40
CA ILE A 149 -15.54 -10.12 15.34
C ILE A 149 -16.02 -11.42 14.71
N GLN A 150 -16.49 -12.39 15.50
CA GLN A 150 -16.88 -13.71 15.01
C GLN A 150 -18.11 -13.70 14.09
N ILE A 151 -18.99 -12.68 14.18
CA ILE A 151 -20.14 -12.54 13.28
C ILE A 151 -19.70 -12.44 11.81
N ASP A 152 -18.61 -11.70 11.55
CA ASP A 152 -18.11 -11.43 10.19
C ASP A 152 -16.84 -12.24 9.83
N SER A 153 -16.24 -12.93 10.81
CA SER A 153 -14.93 -13.56 10.65
C SER A 153 -15.06 -15.00 10.10
N PRO A 154 -14.25 -15.37 9.10
CA PRO A 154 -14.23 -16.74 8.62
C PRO A 154 -13.60 -17.66 9.67
N ALA A 155 -14.44 -18.44 10.36
CA ALA A 155 -14.07 -19.29 11.49
C ALA A 155 -13.09 -20.44 11.17
N GLU A 156 -12.87 -20.78 9.90
CA GLU A 156 -12.07 -21.95 9.50
C GLU A 156 -10.81 -21.61 8.69
N ARG A 157 -9.79 -22.47 8.80
CA ARG A 157 -8.65 -22.46 7.88
C ARG A 157 -9.21 -22.67 6.45
N PRO A 158 -9.01 -21.71 5.52
CA PRO A 158 -9.50 -21.87 4.16
C PRO A 158 -8.94 -23.14 3.53
N ALA A 159 -9.82 -23.92 2.89
CA ALA A 159 -9.39 -24.97 1.98
C ALA A 159 -8.49 -24.36 0.88
N ARG A 160 -7.67 -25.20 0.22
CA ARG A 160 -6.79 -24.74 -0.85
C ARG A 160 -7.59 -23.95 -1.90
N PRO A 161 -7.13 -22.76 -2.32
CA PRO A 161 -7.87 -21.94 -3.27
C PRO A 161 -8.02 -22.68 -4.60
N LYS A 162 -9.25 -22.72 -5.13
CA LYS A 162 -9.51 -23.24 -6.47
C LYS A 162 -9.17 -22.15 -7.49
N TRP A 163 -7.94 -22.16 -8.02
CA TRP A 163 -7.43 -21.10 -8.90
C TRP A 163 -8.34 -20.75 -10.07
N GLY A 164 -8.97 -21.74 -10.71
CA GLY A 164 -9.94 -21.51 -11.80
C GLY A 164 -11.18 -20.71 -11.39
N GLU A 165 -11.56 -20.74 -10.11
CA GLU A 165 -12.67 -19.97 -9.58
C GLU A 165 -12.30 -18.49 -9.41
N PHE A 166 -11.05 -18.16 -9.06
CA PHE A 166 -10.60 -16.77 -8.98
C PHE A 166 -10.58 -16.12 -10.36
N PHE A 167 -9.95 -16.76 -11.34
CA PHE A 167 -9.74 -16.17 -12.66
C PHE A 167 -10.97 -16.22 -13.56
N SER A 168 -12.03 -16.94 -13.19
CA SER A 168 -13.30 -16.94 -13.92
C SER A 168 -14.24 -15.78 -13.55
N LYS A 169 -14.00 -15.08 -12.44
CA LYS A 169 -14.89 -14.00 -11.95
C LYS A 169 -14.40 -12.63 -12.40
N MET A 170 -15.22 -11.90 -13.17
CA MET A 170 -14.90 -10.52 -13.58
C MET A 170 -14.59 -9.55 -12.43
N PRO A 171 -15.26 -9.62 -11.26
CA PRO A 171 -14.91 -8.78 -10.11
C PRO A 171 -13.48 -8.99 -9.57
N VAL A 172 -12.88 -10.17 -9.74
CA VAL A 172 -11.47 -10.41 -9.40
C VAL A 172 -10.56 -9.64 -10.36
N TRP A 173 -10.84 -9.70 -11.67
CA TRP A 173 -10.12 -8.91 -12.67
C TRP A 173 -10.28 -7.42 -12.46
N ALA A 174 -11.45 -6.96 -12.02
CA ALA A 174 -11.68 -5.55 -11.69
C ALA A 174 -10.70 -5.06 -10.61
N ILE A 175 -10.46 -5.87 -9.56
CA ILE A 175 -9.50 -5.55 -8.52
C ILE A 175 -8.06 -5.64 -9.04
N ILE A 176 -7.72 -6.65 -9.85
CA ILE A 176 -6.38 -6.80 -10.44
C ILE A 176 -6.02 -5.58 -11.29
N VAL A 177 -6.91 -5.17 -12.20
CA VAL A 177 -6.72 -4.01 -13.08
C VAL A 177 -6.65 -2.73 -12.26
N ALA A 178 -7.55 -2.54 -11.27
CA ALA A 178 -7.49 -1.37 -10.40
C ALA A 178 -6.15 -1.30 -9.63
N HIS A 179 -5.67 -2.41 -9.06
CA HIS A 179 -4.41 -2.42 -8.33
C HIS A 179 -3.22 -2.12 -9.25
N PHE A 180 -3.20 -2.67 -10.47
CA PHE A 180 -2.21 -2.33 -11.50
C PHE A 180 -2.22 -0.83 -11.83
N CYS A 181 -3.38 -0.26 -12.15
CA CYS A 181 -3.50 1.15 -12.52
C CYS A 181 -3.14 2.10 -11.36
N ASN A 182 -3.53 1.75 -10.13
CA ASN A 182 -3.15 2.51 -8.94
C ASN A 182 -1.64 2.57 -8.77
N ASN A 183 -0.98 1.41 -8.89
CA ASN A 183 0.45 1.33 -8.68
C ASN A 183 1.25 1.96 -9.82
N TRP A 184 0.71 2.00 -11.04
CA TRP A 184 1.29 2.81 -12.12
C TRP A 184 1.43 4.27 -11.69
N SER A 185 0.34 4.88 -11.25
CA SER A 185 0.35 6.27 -10.79
C SER A 185 1.22 6.47 -9.55
N LEU A 186 1.16 5.56 -8.58
CA LEU A 186 2.00 5.61 -7.39
C LEU A 186 3.50 5.58 -7.74
N TYR A 187 3.95 4.66 -8.59
CA TYR A 187 5.37 4.52 -8.91
C TYR A 187 5.89 5.61 -9.84
N VAL A 188 5.05 6.12 -10.76
CA VAL A 188 5.38 7.31 -11.56
C VAL A 188 5.60 8.49 -10.63
N LEU A 189 4.68 8.75 -9.69
CA LEU A 189 4.85 9.84 -8.73
C LEU A 189 6.07 9.61 -7.83
N LEU A 190 6.27 8.41 -7.30
CA LEU A 190 7.41 8.12 -6.43
C LEU A 190 8.76 8.31 -7.14
N SER A 191 8.87 7.90 -8.41
CA SER A 191 10.13 7.93 -9.16
C SER A 191 10.39 9.26 -9.85
N TRP A 192 9.34 9.88 -10.39
CA TRP A 192 9.47 11.02 -11.29
C TRP A 192 9.04 12.35 -10.66
N LEU A 193 8.24 12.39 -9.59
CA LEU A 193 7.83 13.64 -8.96
C LEU A 193 9.02 14.47 -8.44
N PRO A 194 10.01 13.91 -7.72
CA PRO A 194 11.18 14.67 -7.30
C PRO A 194 11.99 15.21 -8.48
N THR A 195 12.14 14.40 -9.53
CA THR A 195 12.85 14.79 -10.75
C THR A 195 12.09 15.88 -11.51
N PHE A 196 10.77 15.82 -11.58
CA PHE A 196 9.93 16.85 -12.18
C PHE A 196 10.03 18.17 -11.41
N VAL A 197 9.95 18.14 -10.08
CA VAL A 197 10.10 19.33 -9.23
C VAL A 197 11.48 19.96 -9.39
N ASN A 198 12.54 19.15 -9.47
CA ASN A 198 13.90 19.65 -9.66
C ASN A 198 14.19 20.12 -11.10
N LYS A 199 14.08 19.22 -12.08
CA LYS A 199 14.49 19.46 -13.47
C LYS A 199 13.40 20.10 -14.32
N GLY A 200 12.12 19.83 -14.03
CA GLY A 200 11.00 20.42 -14.75
C GLY A 200 10.67 21.82 -14.25
N LEU A 201 10.57 21.99 -12.93
CA LEU A 201 10.16 23.25 -12.30
C LEU A 201 11.31 24.09 -11.73
N GLY A 202 12.55 23.59 -11.81
CA GLY A 202 13.75 24.35 -11.42
C GLY A 202 13.99 24.49 -9.91
N VAL A 203 13.36 23.68 -9.07
CA VAL A 203 13.58 23.73 -7.60
C VAL A 203 14.95 23.18 -7.25
N ASP A 204 15.69 23.90 -6.40
CA ASP A 204 16.99 23.46 -5.91
C ASP A 204 16.93 22.09 -5.23
N TYR A 205 17.94 21.25 -5.50
CA TYR A 205 17.99 19.87 -5.04
C TYR A 205 17.84 19.73 -3.52
N GLY A 206 18.38 20.67 -2.73
CA GLY A 206 18.28 20.66 -1.27
C GLY A 206 16.85 20.89 -0.75
N SER A 207 16.00 21.52 -1.55
CA SER A 207 14.60 21.85 -1.20
C SER A 207 13.58 20.85 -1.76
N VAL A 208 13.96 20.00 -2.73
CA VAL A 208 13.06 19.03 -3.37
C VAL A 208 12.38 18.11 -2.36
N GLY A 209 13.13 17.60 -1.37
CA GLY A 209 12.57 16.74 -0.32
C GLY A 209 11.46 17.44 0.48
N TRP A 210 11.66 18.73 0.79
CA TRP A 210 10.67 19.52 1.52
C TRP A 210 9.41 19.80 0.72
N VAL A 211 9.57 20.08 -0.57
CA VAL A 211 8.46 20.39 -1.47
C VAL A 211 7.64 19.14 -1.80
N THR A 212 8.32 18.02 -2.07
CA THR A 212 7.69 16.75 -2.47
C THR A 212 7.02 16.00 -1.33
N MET A 213 7.30 16.32 -0.07
CA MET A 213 6.60 15.68 1.06
C MET A 213 5.15 16.16 1.20
N ILE A 214 4.81 17.36 0.72
CA ILE A 214 3.50 18.00 0.93
C ILE A 214 2.34 17.15 0.37
N PRO A 215 2.40 16.61 -0.87
CA PRO A 215 1.37 15.70 -1.37
C PRO A 215 1.24 14.39 -0.58
N HIS A 216 2.32 13.93 0.06
CA HIS A 216 2.28 12.74 0.92
C HIS A 216 1.58 13.04 2.26
N ILE A 217 1.83 14.21 2.86
CA ILE A 217 1.13 14.66 4.07
C ILE A 217 -0.38 14.80 3.79
N ALA A 218 -0.75 15.40 2.65
CA ALA A 218 -2.15 15.50 2.25
C ALA A 218 -2.80 14.11 2.12
N SER A 219 -2.10 13.15 1.50
CA SER A 219 -2.56 11.77 1.37
C SER A 219 -2.70 11.07 2.74
N PHE A 220 -1.75 11.27 3.67
CA PHE A 220 -1.82 10.73 5.03
C PHE A 220 -3.11 11.16 5.76
N VAL A 221 -3.42 12.45 5.74
CA VAL A 221 -4.64 12.98 6.38
C VAL A 221 -5.87 12.43 5.68
N MET A 222 -5.90 12.48 4.35
CA MET A 222 -7.08 12.09 3.58
C MET A 222 -7.36 10.59 3.59
N LEU A 223 -6.35 9.72 3.77
CA LEU A 223 -6.57 8.28 3.94
C LEU A 223 -7.48 8.01 5.14
N ASN A 224 -7.17 8.62 6.28
CA ASN A 224 -7.95 8.46 7.51
C ASN A 224 -9.37 9.02 7.36
N VAL A 225 -9.52 10.16 6.67
CA VAL A 225 -10.83 10.74 6.35
C VAL A 225 -11.62 9.80 5.43
N ALA A 226 -11.01 9.32 4.36
CA ALA A 226 -11.67 8.46 3.37
C ALA A 226 -12.16 7.13 3.97
N GLY A 227 -11.35 6.49 4.80
CA GLY A 227 -11.76 5.26 5.51
C GLY A 227 -12.97 5.48 6.40
N ASN A 228 -12.98 6.58 7.17
CA ASN A 228 -14.10 6.95 8.03
C ASN A 228 -15.37 7.28 7.23
N VAL A 229 -15.23 8.04 6.14
CA VAL A 229 -16.34 8.38 5.25
C VAL A 229 -16.94 7.12 4.62
N ALA A 230 -16.11 6.18 4.13
CA ALA A 230 -16.57 4.92 3.56
C ALA A 230 -17.36 4.09 4.57
N ASP A 231 -16.85 3.92 5.79
CA ASP A 231 -17.54 3.15 6.83
C ASP A 231 -18.84 3.83 7.29
N ARG A 232 -18.88 5.17 7.38
CA ARG A 232 -20.12 5.91 7.68
C ARG A 232 -21.20 5.70 6.62
N MET A 233 -20.84 5.68 5.34
CA MET A 233 -21.79 5.40 4.25
C MET A 233 -22.36 3.98 4.35
N ILE A 234 -21.53 2.99 4.73
CA ILE A 234 -22.00 1.61 4.95
C ILE A 234 -22.92 1.55 6.18
N LYS A 235 -22.53 2.20 7.30
CA LYS A 235 -23.34 2.25 8.53
C LYS A 235 -24.67 2.98 8.35
N SER A 236 -24.78 3.91 7.40
CA SER A 236 -26.06 4.55 7.04
C SER A 236 -26.96 3.70 6.14
N GLY A 237 -26.59 2.44 5.86
CA GLY A 237 -27.39 1.50 5.07
C GLY A 237 -27.11 1.52 3.56
N MET A 238 -26.06 2.19 3.09
CA MET A 238 -25.70 2.15 1.67
C MET A 238 -25.09 0.79 1.30
N ASP A 239 -25.46 0.24 0.14
CA ASP A 239 -24.87 -0.98 -0.40
C ASP A 239 -23.34 -0.87 -0.52
N VAL A 240 -22.63 -1.90 -0.05
CA VAL A 240 -21.16 -1.93 -0.02
C VAL A 240 -20.57 -1.74 -1.42
N GLY A 241 -21.14 -2.38 -2.45
CA GLY A 241 -20.68 -2.24 -3.83
C GLY A 241 -20.79 -0.80 -4.33
N ARG A 242 -21.89 -0.12 -4.00
CA ARG A 242 -22.07 1.31 -4.32
C ARG A 242 -21.05 2.19 -3.61
N VAL A 243 -20.80 1.95 -2.32
CA VAL A 243 -19.75 2.66 -1.56
C VAL A 243 -18.38 2.48 -2.22
N ARG A 244 -18.00 1.24 -2.56
CA ARG A 244 -16.71 0.95 -3.21
C ARG A 244 -16.56 1.71 -4.53
N LYS A 245 -17.62 1.76 -5.35
CA LYS A 245 -17.60 2.49 -6.63
C LYS A 245 -17.50 4.01 -6.43
N ILE A 246 -18.23 4.59 -5.48
CA ILE A 246 -18.13 6.03 -5.17
C ILE A 246 -16.71 6.38 -4.72
N CYS A 247 -16.16 5.63 -3.76
CA CYS A 247 -14.79 5.84 -3.30
C CYS A 247 -13.76 5.67 -4.42
N GLN A 248 -13.96 4.68 -5.31
CA GLN A 248 -13.09 4.50 -6.47
C GLN A 248 -13.15 5.68 -7.45
N THR A 249 -14.35 6.22 -7.71
CA THR A 249 -14.53 7.40 -8.58
C THR A 249 -13.82 8.61 -8.00
N ILE A 250 -13.93 8.87 -6.70
CA ILE A 250 -13.23 9.98 -6.05
C ILE A 250 -11.72 9.77 -6.12
N GLY A 251 -11.26 8.57 -5.79
CA GLY A 251 -9.85 8.20 -5.77
C GLY A 251 -9.18 8.32 -7.13
N PHE A 252 -9.64 7.52 -8.09
CA PHE A 252 -9.04 7.48 -9.42
C PHE A 252 -9.38 8.70 -10.26
N GLY A 253 -10.59 9.26 -10.13
CA GLY A 253 -10.95 10.49 -10.81
C GLY A 253 -10.12 11.68 -10.34
N GLY A 254 -9.90 11.80 -9.02
CA GLY A 254 -9.09 12.86 -8.44
C GLY A 254 -7.62 12.78 -8.87
N ILE A 255 -7.00 11.60 -8.78
CA ILE A 255 -5.59 11.46 -9.16
C ILE A 255 -5.40 11.54 -10.68
N ALA A 256 -6.32 11.00 -11.49
CA ALA A 256 -6.27 11.16 -12.94
C ALA A 256 -6.43 12.63 -13.35
N GLY A 257 -7.37 13.36 -12.76
CA GLY A 257 -7.56 14.78 -13.02
C GLY A 257 -6.31 15.60 -12.72
N ALA A 258 -5.66 15.34 -11.57
CA ALA A 258 -4.41 16.00 -11.22
C ALA A 258 -3.27 15.67 -12.20
N LEU A 259 -3.10 14.38 -12.55
CA LEU A 259 -2.07 13.94 -13.50
C LEU A 259 -2.29 14.51 -14.90
N SER A 260 -3.53 14.70 -15.34
CA SER A 260 -3.83 15.27 -16.67
C SER A 260 -3.34 16.72 -16.83
N ILE A 261 -3.28 17.48 -15.73
CA ILE A 261 -2.99 18.92 -15.79
C ILE A 261 -1.64 19.31 -15.19
N VAL A 262 -1.06 18.51 -14.28
CA VAL A 262 0.15 18.92 -13.52
C VAL A 262 1.36 19.20 -14.40
N GLY A 263 1.51 18.48 -15.52
CA GLY A 263 2.65 18.66 -16.41
C GLY A 263 2.55 19.86 -17.36
N GLU A 264 1.40 20.54 -17.39
CA GLU A 264 1.15 21.77 -18.17
C GLU A 264 1.43 23.03 -17.34
N VAL A 265 1.93 22.88 -16.12
CA VAL A 265 2.07 23.94 -15.13
C VAL A 265 3.53 24.28 -14.89
N ASP A 266 3.89 25.56 -15.04
CA ASP A 266 5.25 26.05 -14.79
C ASP A 266 5.48 26.48 -13.33
N SER A 267 4.41 26.72 -12.56
CA SER A 267 4.51 27.17 -11.17
C SER A 267 4.67 26.00 -10.20
N VAL A 268 5.77 25.98 -9.46
CA VAL A 268 6.07 24.99 -8.40
C VAL A 268 4.91 24.79 -7.45
N TRP A 269 4.40 25.88 -6.86
CA TRP A 269 3.36 25.80 -5.85
C TRP A 269 2.00 25.40 -6.43
N MET A 270 1.73 25.74 -7.70
CA MET A 270 0.53 25.29 -8.38
C MET A 270 0.61 23.78 -8.67
N ALA A 271 1.74 23.29 -9.18
CA ALA A 271 1.95 21.86 -9.39
C ALA A 271 1.82 21.06 -8.09
N ILE A 272 2.42 21.54 -6.98
CA ILE A 272 2.32 20.88 -5.67
C ILE A 272 0.90 20.93 -5.10
N THR A 273 0.16 22.00 -5.32
CA THR A 273 -1.25 22.10 -4.91
C THR A 273 -2.10 21.08 -5.67
N ILE A 274 -1.95 21.01 -7.00
CA ILE A 274 -2.64 20.04 -7.85
C ILE A 274 -2.31 18.61 -7.40
N MET A 275 -1.03 18.31 -7.18
CA MET A 275 -0.57 17.01 -6.71
C MET A 275 -1.11 16.67 -5.33
N SER A 276 -1.18 17.64 -4.42
CA SER A 276 -1.71 17.43 -3.06
C SER A 276 -3.20 17.13 -3.08
N ILE A 277 -3.97 17.86 -3.91
CA ILE A 277 -5.40 17.59 -4.12
C ILE A 277 -5.58 16.21 -4.76
N GLY A 278 -4.85 15.91 -5.84
CA GLY A 278 -4.92 14.63 -6.54
C GLY A 278 -4.59 13.44 -5.65
N ASN A 279 -3.51 13.51 -4.88
CA ASN A 279 -3.06 12.45 -3.99
C ASN A 279 -3.93 12.34 -2.73
N GLY A 280 -4.48 13.47 -2.26
CA GLY A 280 -5.47 13.53 -1.20
C GLY A 280 -6.80 12.88 -1.60
N LEU A 281 -7.33 13.20 -2.79
CA LEU A 281 -8.50 12.52 -3.33
C LEU A 281 -8.20 11.04 -3.63
N GLY A 282 -7.02 10.75 -4.18
CA GLY A 282 -6.49 9.41 -4.43
C GLY A 282 -6.54 8.49 -3.21
N ALA A 283 -6.46 9.05 -2.00
CA ALA A 283 -6.63 8.31 -0.76
C ALA A 283 -7.96 7.55 -0.65
N PHE A 284 -9.02 7.98 -1.34
CA PHE A 284 -10.32 7.29 -1.36
C PHE A 284 -10.26 5.88 -1.97
N VAL A 285 -9.19 5.53 -2.66
CA VAL A 285 -8.88 4.15 -3.05
C VAL A 285 -8.94 3.17 -1.87
N THR A 286 -8.61 3.62 -0.65
CA THR A 286 -8.68 2.77 0.56
C THR A 286 -10.09 2.27 0.86
N GLY A 287 -11.12 3.06 0.53
CA GLY A 287 -12.53 2.68 0.66
C GLY A 287 -13.11 2.05 -0.62
N GLY A 288 -12.32 2.03 -1.70
CA GLY A 288 -12.64 1.46 -3.01
C GLY A 288 -12.10 0.04 -3.17
N PHE A 289 -11.20 -0.18 -4.14
CA PHE A 289 -10.68 -1.53 -4.43
C PHE A 289 -9.85 -2.15 -3.30
N ALA A 290 -9.19 -1.34 -2.46
CA ALA A 290 -8.26 -1.84 -1.45
C ALA A 290 -8.95 -2.83 -0.51
N VAL A 291 -10.08 -2.45 0.09
CA VAL A 291 -10.87 -3.33 0.96
C VAL A 291 -11.68 -4.40 0.22
N ASN A 292 -11.90 -4.24 -1.08
CA ASN A 292 -12.76 -5.14 -1.87
C ASN A 292 -12.24 -6.59 -1.93
N HIS A 293 -10.93 -6.80 -1.73
CA HIS A 293 -10.35 -8.14 -1.59
C HIS A 293 -11.04 -8.97 -0.49
N MET A 294 -11.37 -8.32 0.63
CA MET A 294 -12.00 -8.94 1.79
C MET A 294 -13.52 -9.03 1.65
N ASP A 295 -14.12 -8.28 0.73
CA ASP A 295 -15.55 -8.33 0.44
C ASP A 295 -15.85 -9.51 -0.52
N ILE A 296 -15.01 -9.71 -1.55
CA ILE A 296 -15.19 -10.76 -2.56
C ILE A 296 -14.79 -12.16 -2.06
N ALA A 297 -13.64 -12.25 -1.39
CA ALA A 297 -13.06 -13.52 -0.96
C ALA A 297 -12.56 -13.46 0.50
N PRO A 298 -13.46 -13.35 1.51
CA PRO A 298 -13.07 -13.15 2.91
C PRO A 298 -12.09 -14.22 3.45
N LYS A 299 -12.32 -15.51 3.13
CA LYS A 299 -11.45 -16.61 3.58
C LYS A 299 -10.08 -16.61 2.89
N HIS A 300 -10.00 -16.12 1.65
CA HIS A 300 -8.79 -16.09 0.84
C HIS A 300 -8.28 -14.68 0.55
N ALA A 301 -8.65 -13.69 1.37
CA ALA A 301 -8.34 -12.27 1.12
C ALA A 301 -6.84 -12.02 0.96
N GLY A 302 -6.01 -12.68 1.79
CA GLY A 302 -4.55 -12.62 1.66
C GLY A 302 -4.03 -13.24 0.36
N THR A 303 -4.64 -14.32 -0.13
CA THR A 303 -4.28 -14.94 -1.41
C THR A 303 -4.66 -14.04 -2.59
N LEU A 304 -5.87 -13.48 -2.57
CA LEU A 304 -6.33 -12.53 -3.58
C LEU A 304 -5.44 -11.28 -3.60
N MET A 305 -5.09 -10.74 -2.42
CA MET A 305 -4.12 -9.64 -2.31
C MET A 305 -2.74 -10.04 -2.87
N GLY A 306 -2.29 -11.27 -2.68
CA GLY A 306 -1.04 -11.74 -3.30
C GLY A 306 -1.09 -11.74 -4.83
N ILE A 307 -2.19 -12.19 -5.41
CA ILE A 307 -2.41 -12.19 -6.88
C ILE A 307 -2.41 -10.75 -7.40
N THR A 308 -3.21 -9.87 -6.79
CA THR A 308 -3.35 -8.48 -7.25
C THR A 308 -2.07 -7.69 -7.01
N ASN A 309 -1.35 -7.93 -5.91
CA ASN A 309 -0.06 -7.31 -5.62
C ASN A 309 1.01 -7.73 -6.64
N THR A 310 1.00 -8.99 -7.09
CA THR A 310 1.90 -9.44 -8.16
C THR A 310 1.68 -8.61 -9.42
N ALA A 311 0.43 -8.49 -9.88
CA ALA A 311 0.10 -7.61 -11.01
C ALA A 311 0.43 -6.13 -10.72
N GLY A 312 0.16 -5.67 -9.51
CA GLY A 312 0.43 -4.31 -9.04
C GLY A 312 1.90 -3.95 -8.96
N THR A 313 2.84 -4.90 -8.97
CA THR A 313 4.28 -4.59 -9.00
C THR A 313 4.84 -4.40 -10.41
N ILE A 314 4.17 -4.93 -11.44
CA ILE A 314 4.58 -4.81 -12.85
C ILE A 314 4.75 -3.34 -13.29
N PRO A 315 3.84 -2.40 -12.95
CA PRO A 315 4.01 -0.99 -13.27
C PRO A 315 5.28 -0.35 -12.71
N GLY A 316 5.85 -0.89 -11.62
CA GLY A 316 7.10 -0.36 -11.06
C GLY A 316 8.30 -0.60 -11.98
N ILE A 317 8.22 -1.66 -12.79
CA ILE A 317 9.24 -1.97 -13.81
C ILE A 317 8.87 -1.25 -15.11
N ILE A 318 7.68 -1.53 -15.65
CA ILE A 318 7.32 -1.08 -17.00
C ILE A 318 6.95 0.40 -17.00
N GLY A 319 6.14 0.85 -16.04
CA GLY A 319 5.64 2.22 -16.00
C GLY A 319 6.75 3.25 -15.81
N VAL A 320 7.69 2.99 -14.89
CA VAL A 320 8.83 3.88 -14.68
C VAL A 320 9.72 3.96 -15.92
N SER A 321 10.00 2.82 -16.58
CA SER A 321 10.77 2.78 -17.82
C SER A 321 10.06 3.49 -18.98
N VAL A 322 8.76 3.28 -19.16
CA VAL A 322 7.96 3.95 -20.20
C VAL A 322 7.96 5.46 -19.99
N SER A 323 7.75 5.94 -18.75
CA SER A 323 7.86 7.37 -18.43
C SER A 323 9.23 7.94 -18.77
N GLY A 324 10.31 7.19 -18.51
CA GLY A 324 11.67 7.60 -18.88
C GLY A 324 11.88 7.69 -20.40
N LEU A 325 11.38 6.71 -21.16
CA LEU A 325 11.44 6.72 -22.63
C LEU A 325 10.66 7.88 -23.23
N ILE A 326 9.44 8.14 -22.73
CA ILE A 326 8.63 9.30 -23.16
C ILE A 326 9.41 10.58 -22.93
N LEU A 327 9.98 10.77 -21.74
CA LEU A 327 10.73 11.97 -21.40
C LEU A 327 12.00 12.11 -22.26
N GLN A 328 12.71 11.02 -22.52
CA GLN A 328 13.91 11.02 -23.36
C GLN A 328 13.61 11.38 -24.82
N GLN A 329 12.49 10.90 -25.38
CA GLN A 329 12.14 11.12 -26.78
C GLN A 329 11.43 12.46 -27.02
N THR A 330 10.61 12.91 -26.07
CA THR A 330 9.72 14.07 -26.25
C THR A 330 10.12 15.28 -25.43
N GLY A 331 10.90 15.11 -24.36
CA GLY A 331 11.18 16.16 -23.38
C GLY A 331 9.96 16.64 -22.58
N SER A 332 8.79 16.02 -22.75
CA SER A 332 7.53 16.50 -22.20
C SER A 332 7.12 15.78 -20.91
N TRP A 333 7.09 16.52 -19.80
CA TRP A 333 6.52 16.05 -18.53
C TRP A 333 5.00 15.88 -18.61
N ALA A 334 4.31 16.74 -19.38
CA ALA A 334 2.88 16.63 -19.61
C ALA A 334 2.49 15.26 -20.18
N LEU A 335 3.19 14.78 -21.21
CA LEU A 335 2.93 13.47 -21.81
C LEU A 335 3.13 12.32 -20.80
N VAL A 336 4.18 12.40 -19.97
CA VAL A 336 4.44 11.39 -18.93
C VAL A 336 3.26 11.28 -17.96
N PHE A 337 2.75 12.40 -17.48
CA PHE A 337 1.64 12.42 -16.52
C PHE A 337 0.29 12.11 -17.18
N GLN A 338 0.04 12.57 -18.41
CA GLN A 338 -1.18 12.28 -19.17
C GLN A 338 -1.31 10.79 -19.51
N VAL A 339 -0.21 10.09 -19.81
CA VAL A 339 -0.24 8.63 -19.98
C VAL A 339 -0.62 7.93 -18.66
N ALA A 340 -0.05 8.36 -17.53
CA ALA A 340 -0.44 7.83 -16.21
C ALA A 340 -1.91 8.14 -15.87
N ALA A 341 -2.41 9.32 -16.24
CA ALA A 341 -3.82 9.68 -16.11
C ALA A 341 -4.72 8.75 -16.95
N GLY A 342 -4.36 8.48 -18.21
CA GLY A 342 -5.08 7.57 -19.09
C GLY A 342 -5.16 6.14 -18.54
N VAL A 343 -4.03 5.62 -18.02
CA VAL A 343 -4.00 4.30 -17.35
C VAL A 343 -4.91 4.27 -16.12
N THR A 344 -4.91 5.36 -15.34
CA THR A 344 -5.78 5.49 -14.15
C THR A 344 -7.26 5.52 -14.55
N LEU A 345 -7.63 6.31 -15.56
CA LEU A 345 -9.00 6.41 -16.06
C LEU A 345 -9.50 5.07 -16.61
N PHE A 346 -8.65 4.34 -17.34
CA PHE A 346 -8.97 2.98 -17.78
C PHE A 346 -9.29 2.08 -16.58
N GLY A 347 -8.44 2.10 -15.55
CA GLY A 347 -8.67 1.34 -14.33
C GLY A 347 -9.97 1.73 -13.61
N LEU A 348 -10.34 3.01 -13.64
CA LEU A 348 -11.59 3.50 -13.05
C LEU A 348 -12.79 2.94 -13.82
N LEU A 349 -12.82 3.11 -15.14
CA LEU A 349 -13.92 2.65 -15.97
C LEU A 349 -14.09 1.14 -15.84
N PHE A 350 -12.99 0.38 -15.90
CA PHE A 350 -13.03 -1.08 -15.76
C PHE A 350 -13.57 -1.49 -14.39
N TYR A 351 -13.14 -0.82 -13.31
CA TYR A 351 -13.64 -1.10 -11.97
C TYR A 351 -15.13 -0.76 -11.82
N LEU A 352 -15.60 0.37 -12.35
CA LEU A 352 -17.01 0.75 -12.27
C LEU A 352 -17.93 -0.22 -12.99
N LEU A 353 -17.48 -0.76 -14.13
CA LEU A 353 -18.23 -1.72 -14.93
C LEU A 353 -18.29 -3.11 -14.27
N PHE A 354 -17.15 -3.61 -13.77
CA PHE A 354 -17.01 -5.03 -13.43
C PHE A 354 -16.86 -5.35 -11.94
N SER A 355 -16.70 -4.36 -11.05
CA SER A 355 -16.59 -4.63 -9.61
C SER A 355 -17.93 -5.03 -8.98
N SER A 356 -17.82 -5.85 -7.92
CA SER A 356 -18.91 -6.24 -7.02
C SER A 356 -18.46 -6.03 -5.58
N GLY A 357 -19.40 -5.72 -4.69
CA GLY A 357 -19.17 -5.66 -3.23
C GLY A 357 -19.77 -6.86 -2.47
N LYS A 358 -20.23 -7.89 -3.19
CA LYS A 358 -20.79 -9.11 -2.61
C LYS A 358 -19.72 -10.20 -2.50
N LYS A 359 -19.87 -11.10 -1.54
CA LYS A 359 -19.05 -12.32 -1.45
C LYS A 359 -19.30 -13.21 -2.66
N LEU A 360 -18.23 -13.61 -3.36
CA LEU A 360 -18.31 -14.44 -4.57
C LEU A 360 -17.49 -15.73 -4.49
N ILE A 361 -16.50 -15.77 -3.61
CA ILE A 361 -15.60 -16.90 -3.42
C ILE A 361 -15.66 -17.27 -1.93
N ASP A 362 -15.95 -18.54 -1.65
CA ASP A 362 -15.99 -19.07 -0.29
C ASP A 362 -14.64 -19.60 0.18
#